data_AF-A0A2M7DDU9-F1
#
_entry.id   AF-A0A2M7DDU9-F1
#
_cell.length_a   1.000
_cell.length_b   1.000
_cell.length_c   1.000
_cell.angle_alpha   90.00
_cell.angle_beta   90.00
_cell.angle_gamma   90.00
#
_symmetry.space_group_name_H-M   'P 1'
#
loop_
_entity.id
_entity.type
_entity.pdbx_description
1 polymer ?
#
loop_
_entity_poly.entity_id
_entity_poly.type
_entity_poly.pdbx_seq_one_letter_code
_entity_poly.pdbx_strand_id
1 'polypeptide(L)'
;MNTTFWHNFFRKDLNLKNRWWHRLLFVAFVVAFVAVVWGVIADTLNSAQLPKYTKVGILSDRVDAEIRLIGNLVQPGERIGVYEGNVYGNSYNQNGGWLLRQEYYCSKNISSKVEEISAKTEINYYKGNLDLVSLSDFKNYLAQNSALCVQVLGLDNPERYGNVKKALSWGLEADDMAVWAPSTVKSVFAVLQSVFFIALGFLVILILYYKVFLYIVFGKNAKL
;
A
#
# COMPACT_ATOMS: atom_id res chain seq x y z
N MET A 1 31.57 11.35 -26.54
CA MET A 1 30.74 10.21 -27.00
C MET A 1 31.32 9.69 -28.32
N ASN A 2 31.73 8.43 -28.38
CA ASN A 2 32.43 7.88 -29.54
C ASN A 2 31.43 7.60 -30.68
N THR A 3 31.42 8.45 -31.71
CA THR A 3 30.48 8.39 -32.84
C THR A 3 30.58 7.09 -33.64
N THR A 4 31.77 6.47 -33.64
CA THR A 4 32.08 5.21 -34.31
C THR A 4 31.31 4.02 -33.70
N PHE A 5 31.09 4.02 -32.37
CA PHE A 5 30.33 2.97 -31.70
C PHE A 5 28.87 2.96 -32.16
N TRP A 6 28.22 4.13 -32.13
CA TRP A 6 26.83 4.28 -32.56
C TRP A 6 26.65 4.00 -34.05
N HIS A 7 27.62 4.36 -34.88
CA HIS A 7 27.62 4.05 -36.30
C HIS A 7 27.61 2.53 -36.56
N ASN A 8 28.43 1.78 -35.81
CA ASN A 8 28.53 0.33 -35.92
C ASN A 8 27.38 -0.42 -35.22
N PHE A 9 26.76 0.18 -34.21
CA PHE A 9 25.62 -0.42 -33.52
C PHE A 9 24.40 -0.50 -34.44
N PHE A 10 24.04 0.60 -35.09
CA PHE A 10 22.85 0.71 -35.94
C PHE A 10 23.02 0.18 -37.37
N ARG A 11 24.15 -0.45 -37.70
CA ARG A 11 24.47 -0.98 -39.05
C ARG A 11 24.13 0.03 -40.17
N LYS A 12 24.62 1.27 -40.04
CA LYS A 12 24.40 2.33 -41.04
C LYS A 12 25.04 2.04 -42.41
N ASP A 13 25.89 1.01 -42.47
CA ASP A 13 26.43 0.40 -43.68
C ASP A 13 25.36 -0.29 -44.54
N LEU A 14 24.22 -0.70 -43.96
CA LEU A 14 23.12 -1.33 -44.69
C LEU A 14 22.15 -0.28 -45.26
N ASN A 15 21.82 -0.38 -46.56
CA ASN A 15 20.78 0.45 -47.19
C ASN A 15 19.36 -0.03 -46.80
N LEU A 16 18.99 0.18 -45.54
CA LEU A 16 17.71 -0.27 -44.97
C LEU A 16 16.53 0.63 -45.36
N LYS A 17 16.78 1.90 -45.72
CA LYS A 17 15.73 2.90 -46.00
C LYS A 17 14.81 2.50 -47.16
N ASN A 18 15.30 1.78 -48.16
CA ASN A 18 14.51 1.36 -49.31
C ASN A 18 13.83 -0.01 -49.14
N ARG A 19 14.05 -0.72 -48.02
CA ARG A 19 13.47 -2.04 -47.79
C ARG A 19 12.11 -1.92 -47.10
N TRP A 20 11.05 -2.35 -47.78
CA TRP A 20 9.68 -2.27 -47.28
C TRP A 20 9.48 -3.02 -45.94
N TRP A 21 10.10 -4.20 -45.81
CA TRP A 21 10.01 -5.02 -44.59
C TRP A 21 10.70 -4.33 -43.39
N HIS A 22 11.75 -3.53 -43.63
CA HIS A 22 12.42 -2.78 -42.56
C HIS A 22 11.50 -1.67 -42.03
N ARG A 23 10.81 -0.96 -42.93
CA ARG A 23 9.81 0.05 -42.56
C ARG A 23 8.66 -0.57 -41.76
N LEU A 24 8.16 -1.73 -42.19
CA LEU A 24 7.10 -2.46 -41.50
C LEU A 24 7.53 -2.91 -40.10
N LEU A 25 8.71 -3.52 -39.97
CA LEU A 25 9.26 -3.93 -38.67
C LEU A 25 9.53 -2.74 -37.76
N PHE A 26 9.96 -1.61 -38.31
CA PHE A 26 10.14 -0.38 -37.54
C PHE A 26 8.81 0.15 -37.00
N VAL A 27 7.74 0.16 -37.81
CA VAL A 27 6.40 0.54 -37.34
C VAL A 27 5.91 -0.43 -36.27
N ALA A 28 6.03 -1.75 -36.50
CA ALA A 28 5.66 -2.76 -35.51
C ALA A 28 6.45 -2.61 -34.20
N PHE A 29 7.74 -2.26 -34.29
CA PHE A 29 8.58 -1.96 -33.14
C PHE A 29 8.10 -0.73 -32.38
N VAL A 30 7.76 0.37 -33.05
CA VAL A 30 7.23 1.58 -32.39
C VAL A 30 5.92 1.26 -31.68
N VAL A 31 5.01 0.53 -32.32
CA VAL A 31 3.72 0.14 -31.71
C VAL A 31 3.95 -0.76 -30.49
N ALA A 32 4.81 -1.77 -30.59
CA ALA A 32 5.14 -2.65 -29.48
C ALA A 32 5.81 -1.88 -28.33
N PHE A 33 6.71 -0.95 -28.64
CA PHE A 33 7.35 -0.10 -27.66
C PHE A 33 6.33 0.78 -26.92
N VAL A 34 5.43 1.44 -27.65
CA VAL A 34 4.35 2.23 -27.04
C VAL A 34 3.46 1.34 -26.17
N ALA A 35 3.12 0.14 -26.61
CA ALA A 35 2.34 -0.81 -25.82
C ALA A 35 3.05 -1.25 -24.54
N VAL A 36 4.36 -1.52 -24.58
CA VAL A 36 5.16 -1.88 -23.41
C VAL A 36 5.30 -0.70 -22.45
N VAL A 37 5.61 0.49 -22.96
CA VAL A 37 5.68 1.73 -22.17
C VAL A 37 4.33 1.99 -21.49
N TRP A 38 3.24 1.88 -22.25
CA TRP A 38 1.90 2.03 -21.72
C TRP A 38 1.59 0.96 -20.66
N GLY A 39 1.96 -0.29 -20.89
CA GLY A 39 1.80 -1.37 -19.91
C GLY A 39 2.56 -1.11 -18.61
N VAL A 40 3.81 -0.66 -18.69
CA VAL A 40 4.61 -0.33 -17.50
C VAL A 40 4.08 0.92 -16.80
N ILE A 41 3.63 1.94 -17.54
CA ILE A 41 3.02 3.13 -16.95
C ILE A 41 1.69 2.78 -16.28
N ALA A 42 0.83 2.01 -16.96
CA ALA A 42 -0.45 1.57 -16.43
C ALA A 42 -0.25 0.69 -15.19
N ASP A 43 0.72 -0.21 -15.18
CA ASP A 43 1.09 -0.99 -14.00
C ASP A 43 1.71 -0.11 -12.91
N THR A 44 2.48 0.92 -13.26
CA THR A 44 3.00 1.87 -12.26
C THR A 44 1.88 2.70 -11.65
N LEU A 45 0.87 3.10 -12.42
CA LEU A 45 -0.27 3.88 -11.92
C LEU A 45 -1.28 3.01 -11.16
N ASN A 46 -1.55 1.78 -11.65
CA ASN A 46 -2.54 0.88 -11.06
C ASN A 46 -1.95 -0.01 -9.95
N SER A 47 -0.73 -0.51 -10.12
CA SER A 47 -0.06 -1.49 -9.25
C SER A 47 1.04 -0.88 -8.37
N ALA A 48 1.75 0.17 -8.81
CA ALA A 48 2.74 0.82 -7.93
C ALA A 48 2.11 1.66 -6.82
N GLN A 49 0.78 1.84 -6.82
CA GLN A 49 -0.01 2.29 -5.66
C GLN A 49 0.67 3.47 -4.94
N LEU A 50 0.98 4.52 -5.71
CA LEU A 50 1.58 5.74 -5.21
C LEU A 50 0.54 6.53 -4.37
N PRO A 51 0.97 7.23 -3.30
CA PRO A 51 2.34 7.29 -2.79
C PRO A 51 2.78 5.99 -2.10
N LYS A 52 4.08 5.69 -2.14
CA LYS A 52 4.65 4.61 -1.34
C LYS A 52 4.70 5.02 0.13
N TYR A 53 4.44 4.06 1.01
CA TYR A 53 4.42 4.30 2.46
C TYR A 53 5.68 3.74 3.15
N THR A 54 6.01 4.31 4.30
CA THR A 54 7.04 3.78 5.19
C THR A 54 6.57 3.81 6.63
N LYS A 55 6.94 2.79 7.39
CA LYS A 55 6.68 2.73 8.83
C LYS A 55 7.38 3.90 9.51
N VAL A 56 6.64 4.63 10.34
CA VAL A 56 7.15 5.75 11.14
C VAL A 56 7.03 5.51 12.64
N GLY A 57 6.25 4.51 13.06
CA GLY A 57 6.14 4.12 14.47
C GLY A 57 5.05 3.07 14.68
N ILE A 58 4.78 2.76 15.95
CA ILE A 58 3.62 2.00 16.39
C ILE A 58 2.55 2.96 16.93
N LEU A 59 1.28 2.56 16.83
CA LEU A 59 0.15 3.41 17.21
C LEU A 59 0.11 3.63 18.73
N SER A 60 0.47 2.62 19.51
CA SER A 60 0.54 2.65 20.98
C SER A 60 1.43 3.78 21.51
N ASP A 61 2.53 4.12 20.81
CA ASP A 61 3.45 5.19 21.20
C ASP A 61 2.81 6.59 21.11
N ARG A 62 1.74 6.72 20.31
CA ARG A 62 1.04 7.99 20.09
C ARG A 62 -0.14 8.18 21.03
N VAL A 63 -0.52 7.13 21.76
CA VAL A 63 -1.56 7.20 22.77
C VAL A 63 -1.03 7.98 23.96
N ASP A 64 -1.78 8.97 24.43
CA ASP A 64 -1.43 9.80 25.59
C ASP A 64 -2.44 9.59 26.73
N ALA A 65 -2.36 10.43 27.76
CA ALA A 65 -3.27 10.36 28.88
C ALA A 65 -4.68 10.90 28.56
N GLU A 66 -4.92 11.51 27.40
CA GLU A 66 -6.24 12.00 27.01
C GLU A 66 -7.07 10.89 26.38
N ILE A 67 -8.39 11.07 26.29
CA ILE A 67 -9.25 10.16 25.53
C ILE A 67 -9.28 10.68 24.09
N ARG A 68 -8.74 9.92 23.16
CA ARG A 68 -8.69 10.30 21.75
C ARG A 68 -9.31 9.20 20.89
N LEU A 69 -10.00 9.61 19.83
CA LEU A 69 -10.38 8.68 18.77
C LEU A 69 -9.13 8.20 18.05
N ILE A 70 -9.11 6.95 17.60
CA ILE A 70 -7.97 6.38 16.84
C ILE A 70 -7.58 7.25 15.64
N GLY A 71 -8.57 7.83 14.94
CA GLY A 71 -8.35 8.72 13.81
C GLY A 71 -7.61 10.01 14.18
N ASN A 72 -7.68 10.45 15.43
CA ASN A 72 -6.99 11.65 15.92
C ASN A 72 -5.53 11.39 16.33
N LEU A 73 -5.13 10.11 16.42
CA LEU A 73 -3.75 9.70 16.69
C LEU A 73 -2.90 9.62 15.40
N VAL A 74 -3.56 9.74 14.26
CA VAL A 74 -2.99 9.59 12.92
C VAL A 74 -3.00 10.94 12.24
N GLN A 75 -1.84 11.38 11.74
CA GLN A 75 -1.72 12.67 11.08
C GLN A 75 -2.35 12.63 9.67
N PRO A 76 -2.72 13.79 9.10
CA PRO A 76 -3.21 13.85 7.74
C PRO A 76 -2.26 13.18 6.74
N GLY A 77 -2.77 12.23 5.96
CA GLY A 77 -2.01 11.49 4.95
C GLY A 77 -1.33 10.23 5.46
N GLU A 78 -1.21 10.03 6.77
CA GLU A 78 -0.76 8.77 7.35
C GLU A 78 -1.84 7.68 7.28
N ARG A 79 -1.41 6.43 7.43
CA ARG A 79 -2.23 5.22 7.43
C ARG A 79 -1.91 4.39 8.67
N ILE A 80 -2.88 3.59 9.11
CA ILE A 80 -2.67 2.58 10.15
C ILE A 80 -2.82 1.20 9.54
N GLY A 81 -2.02 0.26 10.00
CA GLY A 81 -2.22 -1.12 9.61
C GLY A 81 -1.28 -2.10 10.27
N VAL A 82 -1.54 -3.37 10.01
CA VAL A 82 -0.75 -4.48 10.53
C VAL A 82 0.72 -4.29 10.17
N TYR A 83 1.62 -4.64 11.09
CA TYR A 83 3.06 -4.42 10.97
C TYR A 83 3.67 -4.94 9.65
N GLU A 84 3.21 -6.10 9.16
CA GLU A 84 3.66 -6.72 7.90
C GLU A 84 2.67 -6.54 6.74
N GLY A 85 1.58 -5.81 6.97
CA GLY A 85 0.48 -5.65 6.02
C GLY A 85 0.75 -4.58 4.96
N ASN A 86 0.09 -4.74 3.81
CA ASN A 86 0.04 -3.68 2.80
C ASN A 86 -0.97 -2.60 3.22
N VAL A 87 -0.48 -1.40 3.51
CA VAL A 87 -1.31 -0.25 3.95
C VAL A 87 -1.86 0.61 2.81
N TYR A 88 -2.02 0.01 1.64
CA TYR A 88 -2.37 0.70 0.41
C TYR A 88 -3.09 -0.24 -0.58
N GLY A 89 -3.78 0.33 -1.57
CA GLY A 89 -4.54 -0.43 -2.56
C GLY A 89 -5.77 -1.17 -2.00
N ASN A 90 -6.26 -2.17 -2.75
CA ASN A 90 -7.49 -2.89 -2.44
C ASN A 90 -7.43 -3.71 -1.13
N SER A 91 -6.24 -4.12 -0.69
CA SER A 91 -6.04 -4.87 0.55
C SER A 91 -5.95 -3.99 1.79
N TYR A 92 -5.90 -2.65 1.65
CA TYR A 92 -5.72 -1.76 2.79
C TYR A 92 -6.77 -1.94 3.88
N ASN A 93 -8.04 -2.10 3.49
CA ASN A 93 -9.10 -2.31 4.46
C ASN A 93 -8.82 -3.55 5.31
N GLN A 94 -8.44 -4.68 4.70
CA GLN A 94 -8.13 -5.93 5.41
C GLN A 94 -6.94 -5.78 6.37
N ASN A 95 -6.01 -4.87 6.07
CA ASN A 95 -4.78 -4.66 6.83
C ASN A 95 -4.89 -3.55 7.88
N GLY A 96 -6.10 -3.17 8.32
CA GLY A 96 -6.32 -2.19 9.39
C GLY A 96 -6.94 -0.88 8.94
N GLY A 97 -7.13 -0.67 7.63
CA GLY A 97 -7.85 0.51 7.13
C GLY A 97 -9.30 0.62 7.62
N TRP A 98 -9.92 -0.50 8.01
CA TRP A 98 -11.26 -0.51 8.60
C TRP A 98 -11.34 0.13 9.99
N LEU A 99 -10.25 0.10 10.77
CA LEU A 99 -10.22 0.63 12.14
C LEU A 99 -10.51 2.13 12.21
N LEU A 100 -10.04 2.89 11.20
CA LEU A 100 -10.30 4.33 11.10
C LEU A 100 -11.78 4.68 10.87
N ARG A 101 -12.61 3.69 10.50
CA ARG A 101 -14.05 3.87 10.26
C ARG A 101 -14.90 3.51 11.48
N GLN A 102 -14.29 2.91 12.49
CA GLN A 102 -14.96 2.46 13.71
C GLN A 102 -14.63 3.40 14.87
N GLU A 103 -15.52 3.41 15.87
CA GLU A 103 -15.38 4.24 17.07
C GLU A 103 -14.45 3.55 18.08
N TYR A 104 -13.15 3.78 17.92
CA TYR A 104 -12.11 3.36 18.85
C TYR A 104 -11.66 4.55 19.69
N TYR A 105 -11.72 4.40 21.01
CA TYR A 105 -11.23 5.38 21.97
C TYR A 105 -9.98 4.84 22.66
N CYS A 106 -8.88 5.59 22.60
CA CYS A 106 -7.59 5.18 23.12
C CYS A 106 -7.07 6.15 24.18
N SER A 107 -6.41 5.61 25.21
CA SER A 107 -5.72 6.34 26.27
C SER A 107 -4.76 5.42 27.05
N LYS A 108 -3.63 5.94 27.55
CA LYS A 108 -2.67 5.18 28.37
C LYS A 108 -3.26 4.59 29.65
N ASN A 109 -4.39 5.15 30.11
CA ASN A 109 -5.14 4.62 31.25
C ASN A 109 -6.63 4.50 30.88
N ILE A 110 -6.92 3.76 29.80
CA ILE A 110 -8.29 3.62 29.32
C ILE A 110 -9.20 3.01 30.39
N SER A 111 -8.69 2.11 31.23
CA SER A 111 -9.41 1.50 32.35
C SER A 111 -9.99 2.53 33.32
N SER A 112 -9.28 3.62 33.63
CA SER A 112 -9.82 4.66 34.52
C SER A 112 -10.80 5.60 33.83
N LYS A 113 -10.87 5.56 32.49
CA LYS A 113 -11.60 6.49 31.63
C LYS A 113 -12.86 5.91 30.98
N VAL A 114 -13.07 4.60 31.10
CA VAL A 114 -14.25 3.90 30.58
C VAL A 114 -15.55 4.59 30.95
N GLU A 115 -15.68 5.03 32.21
CA GLU A 115 -16.90 5.64 32.73
C GLU A 115 -17.25 6.94 31.98
N GLU A 116 -16.23 7.77 31.70
CA GLU A 116 -16.38 8.99 30.89
C GLU A 116 -16.81 8.68 29.45
N ILE A 117 -16.31 7.59 28.88
CA ILE A 117 -16.66 7.15 27.52
C ILE A 117 -18.09 6.62 27.49
N SER A 118 -18.49 5.80 28.46
CA SER A 118 -19.85 5.26 28.55
C SER A 118 -20.89 6.32 28.84
N ALA A 119 -20.56 7.34 29.65
CA ALA A 119 -21.47 8.45 29.96
C ALA A 119 -21.81 9.28 28.72
N LYS A 120 -20.89 9.39 27.76
CA LYS A 120 -21.10 10.09 26.48
C LYS A 120 -21.92 9.28 25.47
N THR A 121 -22.05 7.97 25.68
CA THR A 121 -22.51 7.04 24.64
C THR A 121 -23.74 6.20 25.05
N GLU A 122 -24.08 6.13 26.35
CA GLU A 122 -25.14 5.27 26.91
C GLU A 122 -24.92 3.77 26.63
N ILE A 123 -23.66 3.32 26.72
CA ILE A 123 -23.23 1.99 26.27
C ILE A 123 -22.88 1.06 27.44
N ASN A 124 -23.28 -0.21 27.34
CA ASN A 124 -22.94 -1.28 28.30
C ASN A 124 -21.50 -1.80 28.14
N TYR A 125 -21.02 -2.64 29.06
CA TYR A 125 -19.65 -3.17 29.04
C TYR A 125 -19.61 -4.64 28.66
N TYR A 126 -18.62 -5.01 27.84
CA TYR A 126 -18.50 -6.33 27.25
C TYR A 126 -17.08 -6.86 27.40
N LYS A 127 -16.92 -8.08 27.94
CA LYS A 127 -15.62 -8.67 28.25
C LYS A 127 -15.44 -10.01 27.55
N GLY A 128 -14.84 -10.01 26.36
CA GLY A 128 -14.57 -11.25 25.59
C GLY A 128 -15.81 -12.14 25.51
N ASN A 129 -15.66 -13.43 25.16
CA ASN A 129 -16.61 -14.57 25.24
C ASN A 129 -18.15 -14.35 25.20
N LEU A 130 -18.60 -13.22 24.67
CA LEU A 130 -19.97 -12.83 24.41
C LEU A 130 -20.85 -12.64 25.66
N ASP A 131 -20.27 -12.10 26.74
CA ASP A 131 -20.98 -11.78 27.99
C ASP A 131 -20.87 -10.30 28.39
N LEU A 132 -22.01 -9.73 28.78
CA LEU A 132 -22.08 -8.40 29.39
C LEU A 132 -21.56 -8.45 30.83
N VAL A 133 -20.83 -7.44 31.25
CA VAL A 133 -20.20 -7.38 32.58
C VAL A 133 -20.44 -6.06 33.29
N SER A 134 -20.20 -6.03 34.60
CA SER A 134 -20.25 -4.79 35.38
C SER A 134 -19.11 -3.83 34.99
N LEU A 135 -19.28 -2.54 35.26
CA LEU A 135 -18.24 -1.53 35.05
C LEU A 135 -16.95 -1.91 35.80
N SER A 136 -17.05 -2.32 37.06
CA SER A 136 -15.90 -2.71 37.87
C SER A 136 -15.13 -3.89 37.26
N ASP A 137 -15.85 -4.92 36.78
CA ASP A 137 -15.22 -6.09 36.18
C ASP A 137 -14.54 -5.73 34.86
N PHE A 138 -15.15 -4.85 34.06
CA PHE A 138 -14.58 -4.39 32.81
C PHE A 138 -13.33 -3.51 33.03
N LYS A 139 -13.37 -2.57 33.98
CA LYS A 139 -12.19 -1.76 34.35
C LYS A 139 -11.03 -2.63 34.81
N ASN A 140 -11.31 -3.62 35.66
CA ASN A 140 -10.31 -4.58 36.13
C ASN A 140 -9.73 -5.40 34.97
N TYR A 141 -10.59 -5.86 34.05
CA TYR A 141 -10.15 -6.59 32.86
C TYR A 141 -9.22 -5.76 31.98
N LEU A 142 -9.57 -4.52 31.67
CA LEU A 142 -8.72 -3.64 30.86
C LEU A 142 -7.39 -3.33 31.55
N ALA A 143 -7.42 -3.09 32.87
CA ALA A 143 -6.21 -2.83 33.65
C ALA A 143 -5.27 -4.05 33.68
N GLN A 144 -5.80 -5.26 33.89
CA GLN A 144 -5.03 -6.51 33.89
C GLN A 144 -4.33 -6.77 32.55
N ASN A 145 -4.96 -6.40 31.45
CA ASN A 145 -4.42 -6.60 30.11
C ASN A 145 -3.63 -5.41 29.59
N SER A 146 -3.46 -4.35 30.40
CA SER A 146 -2.81 -3.09 29.97
C SER A 146 -3.39 -2.55 28.65
N ALA A 147 -4.71 -2.67 28.49
CA ALA A 147 -5.41 -2.26 27.28
C ALA A 147 -5.21 -0.75 27.05
N LEU A 148 -4.97 -0.36 25.80
CA LEU A 148 -4.82 1.06 25.43
C LEU A 148 -6.07 1.60 24.74
N CYS A 149 -6.82 0.74 24.06
CA CYS A 149 -8.00 1.14 23.29
C CYS A 149 -9.25 0.34 23.68
N VAL A 150 -10.41 0.99 23.62
CA VAL A 150 -11.73 0.35 23.65
C VAL A 150 -12.48 0.66 22.37
N GLN A 151 -13.25 -0.30 21.88
CA GLN A 151 -14.09 -0.14 20.70
C GLN A 151 -15.57 -0.19 21.08
N VAL A 152 -16.38 0.56 20.35
CA VAL A 152 -17.84 0.44 20.40
C VAL A 152 -18.28 -0.67 19.45
N LEU A 153 -18.70 -1.80 20.01
CA LEU A 153 -19.30 -2.89 19.25
C LEU A 153 -20.79 -2.66 19.07
N GLY A 154 -21.29 -2.94 17.86
CA GLY A 154 -22.70 -3.22 17.65
C GLY A 154 -23.03 -4.63 18.16
N LEU A 155 -24.10 -4.75 18.93
CA LEU A 155 -24.64 -6.02 19.39
C LEU A 155 -25.98 -6.25 18.68
N ASP A 156 -26.05 -7.30 17.87
CA ASP A 156 -27.16 -7.58 16.95
C ASP A 156 -27.95 -8.85 17.32
N ASN A 157 -27.61 -9.50 18.44
CA ASN A 157 -28.28 -10.71 18.93
C ASN A 157 -29.13 -10.43 20.18
N PRO A 158 -30.46 -10.27 20.06
CA PRO A 158 -31.35 -10.00 21.19
C PRO A 158 -31.50 -11.17 22.15
N GLU A 159 -31.35 -12.41 21.68
CA GLU A 159 -31.45 -13.60 22.55
C GLU A 159 -30.29 -13.64 23.55
N ARG A 160 -29.11 -13.13 23.15
CA ARG A 160 -27.91 -13.11 23.97
C ARG A 160 -27.73 -11.82 24.78
N TYR A 161 -28.13 -10.69 24.22
CA TYR A 161 -27.85 -9.36 24.80
C TYR A 161 -29.11 -8.58 25.20
N GLY A 162 -30.29 -9.18 25.07
CA GLY A 162 -31.57 -8.51 25.32
C GLY A 162 -31.74 -7.27 24.43
N ASN A 163 -32.07 -6.15 25.05
CA ASN A 163 -32.28 -4.88 24.34
C ASN A 163 -30.99 -4.07 24.10
N VAL A 164 -29.82 -4.61 24.48
CA VAL A 164 -28.55 -3.91 24.33
C VAL A 164 -28.09 -3.96 22.87
N LYS A 165 -27.99 -2.78 22.25
CA LYS A 165 -27.58 -2.64 20.83
C LYS A 165 -26.12 -2.29 20.64
N LYS A 166 -25.45 -1.82 21.68
CA LYS A 166 -24.04 -1.44 21.65
C LYS A 166 -23.36 -1.76 22.98
N ALA A 167 -22.07 -2.12 22.93
CA ALA A 167 -21.25 -2.31 24.12
C ALA A 167 -19.79 -1.85 23.88
N LEU A 168 -19.13 -1.39 24.94
CA LEU A 168 -17.68 -1.15 24.95
C LEU A 168 -16.97 -2.49 25.14
N SER A 169 -16.01 -2.78 24.27
CA SER A 169 -15.13 -3.92 24.40
C SER A 169 -13.68 -3.50 24.26
N TRP A 170 -12.74 -4.38 24.61
CA TRP A 170 -11.33 -4.14 24.33
C TRP A 170 -11.09 -4.08 22.83
N GLY A 171 -10.49 -2.99 22.35
CA GLY A 171 -10.06 -2.82 20.97
C GLY A 171 -8.66 -3.40 20.76
N LEU A 172 -8.48 -4.69 21.04
CA LEU A 172 -7.20 -5.41 20.96
C LEU A 172 -6.49 -5.18 19.62
N GLU A 173 -7.26 -5.11 18.54
CA GLU A 173 -6.76 -4.95 17.18
C GLU A 173 -5.98 -3.64 17.00
N ALA A 174 -6.31 -2.59 17.75
CA ALA A 174 -5.64 -1.30 17.65
C ALA A 174 -4.26 -1.28 18.34
N ASP A 175 -4.06 -2.12 19.36
CA ASP A 175 -2.86 -2.05 20.23
C ASP A 175 -1.58 -2.44 19.45
N ASP A 176 -1.68 -3.34 18.45
CA ASP A 176 -0.55 -3.83 17.65
C ASP A 176 -0.39 -3.12 16.28
N MET A 177 -1.15 -2.06 16.02
CA MET A 177 -1.12 -1.39 14.72
C MET A 177 0.12 -0.53 14.55
N ALA A 178 0.71 -0.57 13.36
CA ALA A 178 1.78 0.33 12.95
C ALA A 178 1.22 1.57 12.25
N VAL A 179 1.95 2.69 12.37
CA VAL A 179 1.66 3.92 11.64
C VAL A 179 2.61 4.09 10.47
N TRP A 180 2.04 4.45 9.33
CA TRP A 180 2.71 4.53 8.05
C TRP A 180 2.51 5.91 7.43
N ALA A 181 3.61 6.56 7.06
CA ALA A 181 3.59 7.86 6.41
C ALA A 181 3.97 7.74 4.93
N PRO A 182 3.45 8.62 4.06
CA PRO A 182 3.88 8.68 2.66
C PRO A 182 5.38 9.03 2.61
N SER A 183 6.10 8.32 1.76
CA SER A 183 7.53 8.47 1.57
C SER A 183 7.81 8.95 0.16
N THR A 184 8.22 10.22 0.06
CA THR A 184 8.66 10.82 -1.22
C THR A 184 9.83 10.04 -1.80
N VAL A 185 10.81 9.66 -0.97
CA VAL A 185 12.00 8.92 -1.42
C VAL A 185 11.62 7.58 -2.04
N LYS A 186 10.79 6.76 -1.36
CA LYS A 186 10.34 5.48 -1.92
C LYS A 186 9.48 5.66 -3.17
N SER A 187 8.66 6.71 -3.20
CA SER A 187 7.81 7.03 -4.35
C SER A 187 8.64 7.41 -5.57
N VAL A 188 9.63 8.29 -5.41
CA VAL A 188 10.58 8.68 -6.46
C VAL A 188 11.40 7.47 -6.91
N PHE A 189 11.88 6.65 -5.97
CA PHE A 189 12.62 5.43 -6.31
C PHE A 189 11.78 4.47 -7.15
N ALA A 190 10.51 4.26 -6.80
CA ALA A 190 9.60 3.42 -7.59
C ALA A 190 9.42 3.96 -9.02
N VAL A 191 9.26 5.28 -9.18
CA VAL A 191 9.17 5.91 -10.52
C VAL A 191 10.48 5.73 -11.30
N LEU A 192 11.63 5.96 -10.68
CA LEU A 192 12.94 5.77 -11.32
C LEU A 192 13.16 4.31 -11.72
N GLN A 193 12.73 3.37 -10.88
CA GLN A 193 12.78 1.94 -11.16
C GLN A 193 11.92 1.58 -12.38
N SER A 194 10.71 2.11 -12.50
CA SER A 194 9.86 1.93 -13.69
C SER A 194 10.52 2.49 -14.96
N VAL A 195 11.09 3.69 -14.90
CA VAL A 195 11.81 4.31 -16.03
C VAL A 195 13.02 3.45 -16.42
N PHE A 196 13.77 2.95 -15.44
CA PHE A 196 14.90 2.06 -15.67
C PHE A 196 14.48 0.77 -16.41
N PHE A 197 13.38 0.13 -15.99
CA PHE A 197 12.88 -1.07 -16.66
C PHE A 197 12.40 -0.80 -18.09
N ILE A 198 11.76 0.35 -18.34
CA ILE A 198 11.39 0.78 -19.70
C ILE A 198 12.65 0.92 -20.58
N ALA A 199 13.68 1.60 -20.08
CA ALA A 199 14.93 1.80 -20.81
C ALA A 199 15.66 0.47 -21.07
N LEU A 200 15.68 -0.42 -20.07
CA LEU A 200 16.26 -1.75 -20.20
C LEU A 200 15.53 -2.58 -21.26
N GLY A 201 14.19 -2.60 -21.24
CA GLY A 201 13.37 -3.28 -22.23
C GLY A 201 13.64 -2.76 -23.64
N PHE A 202 13.73 -1.44 -23.81
CA PHE A 202 14.08 -0.83 -25.10
C PHE A 202 15.45 -1.28 -25.60
N LEU A 203 16.45 -1.30 -24.72
CA LEU A 203 17.81 -1.71 -25.07
C LEU A 203 17.87 -3.18 -25.51
N VAL A 204 17.14 -4.07 -24.84
CA VAL A 204 17.03 -5.49 -25.24
C VAL A 204 16.45 -5.62 -26.64
N ILE A 205 15.36 -4.91 -26.94
CA ILE A 205 14.73 -5.00 -28.27
C ILE A 205 15.65 -4.43 -29.36
N LEU A 206 16.37 -3.34 -29.08
CA LEU A 206 17.37 -2.80 -30.00
C LEU A 206 18.47 -3.83 -30.33
N ILE A 207 18.97 -4.55 -29.32
CA ILE A 207 19.97 -5.59 -29.52
C ILE A 207 19.40 -6.72 -30.38
N LEU A 208 18.20 -7.21 -30.06
CA LEU A 208 17.54 -8.27 -30.84
C LEU A 208 17.37 -7.84 -32.30
N TYR A 209 16.96 -6.60 -32.55
CA TYR A 209 16.77 -6.10 -33.91
C TYR A 209 18.10 -5.93 -34.67
N TYR A 210 18.99 -5.09 -34.14
CA TYR A 210 20.18 -4.66 -34.88
C TYR A 210 21.31 -5.69 -34.87
N LYS A 211 21.40 -6.52 -33.83
CA LYS A 211 22.49 -7.49 -33.67
C LYS A 211 22.10 -8.92 -33.96
N VAL A 212 20.85 -9.32 -33.72
CA VAL A 212 20.39 -10.68 -34.01
C VAL A 212 19.70 -10.73 -35.37
N PHE A 213 18.58 -10.03 -35.53
CA PHE A 213 17.77 -10.12 -36.74
C PHE A 213 18.51 -9.63 -38.00
N LEU A 214 19.06 -8.40 -37.96
CA LEU A 214 19.83 -7.90 -39.10
C LEU A 214 21.09 -8.72 -39.38
N TYR A 215 21.66 -9.38 -38.38
CA TYR A 215 22.78 -10.30 -38.58
C TYR A 215 22.34 -11.57 -39.29
N ILE A 216 21.20 -12.16 -38.92
CA ILE A 216 20.63 -13.33 -39.61
C ILE A 216 20.33 -13.00 -41.08
N VAL A 217 19.73 -11.84 -41.36
CA VAL A 217 19.31 -11.47 -42.73
C VAL A 217 20.49 -11.15 -43.65
N PHE A 218 21.56 -10.52 -43.15
CA PHE A 218 22.66 -10.01 -43.97
C PHE A 218 24.02 -10.68 -43.70
N GLY A 219 24.11 -11.54 -42.69
CA GLY A 219 25.35 -12.18 -42.26
C GLY A 219 26.46 -11.22 -41.83
N LYS A 220 27.69 -11.73 -41.87
CA LYS A 220 28.95 -10.97 -41.67
C LYS A 220 29.31 -10.08 -42.87
N ASN A 221 28.81 -10.40 -44.06
CA ASN A 221 29.20 -9.77 -45.33
C ASN A 221 28.14 -8.79 -45.81
N ALA A 222 27.96 -7.69 -45.08
CA ALA A 222 27.19 -6.55 -45.55
C ALA A 222 28.01 -5.74 -46.57
N LYS A 223 28.22 -6.31 -47.77
CA LYS A 223 28.65 -5.59 -48.97
C LYS A 223 27.81 -6.10 -50.13
N LEU A 224 26.66 -5.46 -50.33
CA LEU A 224 25.86 -5.46 -51.55
C LEU A 224 25.25 -4.07 -51.69
#